data_AF-A0A1R3KX95-F1
#
_entry.id   AF-A0A1R3KX95-F1
#
_cell.length_a   1.000
_cell.length_b   1.000
_cell.length_c   1.000
_cell.angle_alpha   90.00
_cell.angle_beta   90.00
_cell.angle_gamma   90.00
#
_symmetry.space_group_name_H-M   'P 1'
#
loop_
_entity.id
_entity.type
_entity.pdbx_description
1 polymer ?
#
loop_
_entity_poly.entity_id
_entity_poly.type
_entity_poly.pdbx_seq_one_letter_code
_entity_poly.pdbx_strand_id
1 'polypeptide(L)'
;MVPCWGDKNRVPFMFLCQVFDLISEKASQEIINNIACNMLRIVMETNPDDLIPMVHLSANKIVETGSDSDLGVDESLIIKLLAETYGITEKRVKDKKKTSGDLGKTAENLRSCSSQYVMYKPQPLTVAKVFDTFQIIAKLTGKDSEKKKINCIKPVIIAAGGCQLKYIIWFLLQKSKRIGFGDQTILEALGHAAVYHKNPDPKSVDSCLKLKASNIVKRAISICPVYSKLINVILNGGVWEIPKECGLTVGVPVNGSLERRCEGLIIKDFDGLYEPDIDYIEGVRDSLDLVPIAAYYGKCEGVYGSFLMACYDRANGKYESICKLGIGFTEPKLKEIHSRFQSKVITEPKPDYLYDAVAFNPDVWFETSEVWVVNVRGFTISSDYCAAIGMVKHDKGLSARFPRFIREGDKDPDQATSSEQIAEMYKEQFPKLTQ
;
A
#
# COMPACT_ATOMS: atom_id res chain seq x y z
N MET A 1 -20.18 -14.32 -19.33
CA MET A 1 -19.85 -13.37 -20.41
C MET A 1 -19.43 -14.20 -21.60
N VAL A 2 -20.07 -14.04 -22.74
CA VAL A 2 -19.67 -14.75 -23.97
C VAL A 2 -18.71 -13.82 -24.73
N PRO A 3 -17.52 -14.28 -25.13
CA PRO A 3 -16.62 -13.46 -25.94
C PRO A 3 -17.30 -13.11 -27.26
N CYS A 4 -17.35 -11.81 -27.58
CA CYS A 4 -17.92 -11.29 -28.82
C CYS A 4 -16.85 -10.99 -29.88
N TRP A 5 -15.57 -11.27 -29.57
CA TRP A 5 -14.46 -11.21 -30.52
C TRP A 5 -14.13 -12.64 -30.95
N GLY A 6 -14.01 -12.88 -32.27
CA GLY A 6 -13.71 -14.22 -32.78
C GLY A 6 -12.35 -14.72 -32.32
N ASP A 7 -12.13 -16.04 -32.37
CA ASP A 7 -10.90 -16.68 -31.92
C ASP A 7 -9.64 -16.03 -32.52
N LYS A 8 -8.61 -15.85 -31.68
CA LYS A 8 -7.32 -15.22 -32.02
C LYS A 8 -7.36 -13.72 -32.36
N ASN A 9 -8.52 -13.08 -32.32
CA ASN A 9 -8.58 -11.61 -32.38
C ASN A 9 -8.10 -10.99 -31.07
N ARG A 10 -7.59 -9.76 -31.14
CA ARG A 10 -7.18 -9.00 -29.94
C ARG A 10 -8.39 -8.70 -29.06
N VAL A 11 -8.22 -8.82 -27.75
CA VAL A 11 -9.28 -8.60 -26.76
C VAL A 11 -9.70 -7.13 -26.79
N PRO A 12 -10.99 -6.81 -27.03
CA PRO A 12 -11.48 -5.44 -27.00
C PRO A 12 -11.34 -4.83 -25.60
N PHE A 13 -10.86 -3.59 -25.52
CA PHE A 13 -10.77 -2.87 -24.24
C PHE A 13 -12.14 -2.66 -23.59
N MET A 14 -13.20 -2.63 -24.40
CA MET A 14 -14.58 -2.59 -23.91
C MET A 14 -14.92 -3.77 -23.00
N PHE A 15 -14.39 -4.97 -23.27
CA PHE A 15 -14.63 -6.15 -22.44
C PHE A 15 -14.15 -5.93 -21.01
N LEU A 16 -12.92 -5.42 -20.84
CA LEU A 16 -12.37 -5.07 -19.53
C LEU A 16 -13.23 -4.03 -18.80
N CYS A 17 -13.69 -2.99 -19.53
CA CYS A 17 -14.54 -1.94 -18.96
C CYS A 17 -15.87 -2.50 -18.44
N GLN A 18 -16.51 -3.38 -19.21
CA GLN A 18 -17.76 -4.04 -18.81
C GLN A 18 -17.57 -4.93 -17.59
N VAL A 19 -16.46 -5.64 -17.50
CA VAL A 19 -16.12 -6.44 -16.31
C VAL A 19 -16.00 -5.55 -15.08
N PHE A 20 -15.33 -4.40 -15.19
CA PHE A 20 -15.22 -3.48 -14.06
C PHE A 20 -16.53 -2.83 -13.66
N ASP A 21 -17.38 -2.46 -14.61
CA ASP A 21 -18.71 -1.96 -14.29
C ASP A 21 -19.52 -3.05 -13.55
N LEU A 22 -19.48 -4.31 -14.04
CA LEU A 22 -20.10 -5.46 -13.39
C LEU A 22 -19.59 -5.68 -11.96
N ILE A 23 -18.27 -5.58 -11.75
CA ILE A 23 -17.63 -5.75 -10.42
C ILE A 23 -18.02 -4.61 -9.48
N SER A 24 -18.09 -3.37 -10.00
CA SER A 24 -18.42 -2.20 -9.18
C SER A 24 -19.82 -2.23 -8.58
N GLU A 25 -20.72 -3.05 -9.14
CA GLU A 25 -22.08 -3.25 -8.65
C GLU A 25 -22.21 -4.39 -7.62
N LYS A 26 -21.15 -5.18 -7.37
CA LYS A 26 -21.20 -6.34 -6.46
C LYS A 26 -20.64 -6.01 -5.09
N ALA A 27 -21.27 -6.58 -4.06
CA ALA A 27 -20.87 -6.42 -2.66
C ALA A 27 -20.02 -7.58 -2.10
N SER A 28 -20.06 -8.77 -2.72
CA SER A 28 -19.33 -9.97 -2.23
C SER A 28 -18.02 -10.19 -2.96
N GLN A 29 -16.93 -10.31 -2.20
CA GLN A 29 -15.58 -10.56 -2.72
C GLN A 29 -15.48 -11.89 -3.48
N GLU A 30 -16.23 -12.91 -3.07
CA GLU A 30 -16.26 -14.21 -3.74
C GLU A 30 -16.83 -14.08 -5.17
N ILE A 31 -17.92 -13.32 -5.32
CA ILE A 31 -18.53 -13.05 -6.63
C ILE A 31 -17.55 -12.28 -7.52
N ILE A 32 -16.87 -11.29 -6.96
CA ILE A 32 -15.84 -10.51 -7.67
C ILE A 32 -14.72 -11.44 -8.16
N ASN A 33 -14.20 -12.32 -7.28
CA ASN A 33 -13.16 -13.29 -7.65
C ASN A 33 -13.62 -14.26 -8.74
N ASN A 34 -14.88 -14.70 -8.71
CA ASN A 34 -15.44 -15.57 -9.75
C ASN A 34 -15.59 -14.86 -11.10
N ILE A 35 -16.05 -13.59 -11.11
CA ILE A 35 -16.12 -12.78 -12.32
C ILE A 35 -14.71 -12.57 -12.90
N ALA A 36 -13.74 -12.22 -12.05
CA ALA A 36 -12.35 -12.02 -12.42
C ALA A 36 -11.72 -13.31 -12.99
N CYS A 37 -11.96 -14.45 -12.36
CA CYS A 37 -11.51 -15.76 -12.81
C CYS A 37 -12.07 -16.07 -14.21
N ASN A 38 -13.37 -15.89 -14.41
CA ASN A 38 -14.00 -16.12 -15.71
C ASN A 38 -13.48 -15.17 -16.79
N MET A 39 -13.23 -13.90 -16.45
CA MET A 39 -12.60 -12.94 -17.36
C MET A 39 -11.23 -13.45 -17.82
N LEU A 40 -10.36 -13.88 -16.90
CA LEU A 40 -9.02 -14.38 -17.24
C LEU A 40 -9.07 -15.68 -18.05
N ARG A 41 -10.00 -16.58 -17.72
CA ARG A 41 -10.22 -17.83 -18.48
C ARG A 41 -10.61 -17.56 -19.94
N ILE A 42 -11.53 -16.63 -20.17
CA ILE A 42 -11.94 -16.24 -21.52
C ILE A 42 -10.74 -15.70 -22.31
N VAL A 43 -9.88 -14.90 -21.68
CA VAL A 43 -8.66 -14.38 -22.34
C VAL A 43 -7.67 -15.51 -22.62
N MET A 44 -7.45 -16.42 -21.67
CA MET A 44 -6.60 -17.61 -21.86
C MET A 44 -7.07 -18.50 -23.03
N GLU A 45 -8.37 -18.65 -23.22
CA GLU A 45 -8.94 -19.48 -24.30
C GLU A 45 -8.95 -18.76 -25.66
N THR A 46 -9.24 -17.46 -25.69
CA THR A 46 -9.42 -16.71 -26.95
C THR A 46 -8.11 -16.14 -27.51
N ASN A 47 -7.28 -15.53 -26.65
CA ASN A 47 -6.02 -14.92 -27.03
C ASN A 47 -5.05 -14.83 -25.84
N PRO A 48 -4.19 -15.85 -25.64
CA PRO A 48 -3.24 -15.92 -24.52
C PRO A 48 -2.26 -14.74 -24.46
N ASP A 49 -1.89 -14.17 -25.61
CA ASP A 49 -0.92 -13.07 -25.68
C ASP A 49 -1.46 -11.79 -25.01
N ASP A 50 -2.79 -11.61 -25.02
CA ASP A 50 -3.46 -10.48 -24.37
C ASP A 50 -3.65 -10.69 -22.86
N LEU A 51 -3.26 -11.84 -22.30
CA LEU A 51 -3.33 -12.08 -20.86
C LEU A 51 -2.37 -11.19 -20.07
N ILE A 52 -1.16 -10.95 -20.60
CA ILE A 52 -0.17 -10.06 -19.99
C ILE A 52 -0.71 -8.63 -19.86
N PRO A 53 -1.13 -7.94 -20.93
CA PRO A 53 -1.67 -6.58 -20.82
C PRO A 53 -2.96 -6.55 -19.99
N MET A 54 -3.76 -7.61 -20.03
CA MET A 54 -4.99 -7.74 -19.23
C MET A 54 -4.71 -7.74 -17.73
N VAL A 55 -3.74 -8.54 -17.26
CA VAL A 55 -3.37 -8.64 -15.85
C VAL A 55 -2.73 -7.34 -15.37
N HIS A 56 -1.85 -6.72 -16.16
CA HIS A 56 -1.20 -5.46 -15.81
C HIS A 56 -2.18 -4.31 -15.64
N LEU A 57 -3.08 -4.11 -16.62
CA LEU A 57 -4.11 -3.07 -16.52
C LEU A 57 -5.03 -3.36 -15.34
N SER A 58 -5.39 -4.62 -15.10
CA SER A 58 -6.24 -5.01 -13.96
C SER A 58 -5.59 -4.81 -12.58
N ALA A 59 -4.28 -5.01 -12.50
CA ALA A 59 -3.46 -4.72 -11.32
C ALA A 59 -3.15 -3.21 -11.16
N ASN A 60 -3.49 -2.38 -12.15
CA ASN A 60 -3.05 -0.99 -12.23
C ASN A 60 -1.51 -0.85 -12.11
N LYS A 61 -0.78 -1.85 -12.60
CA LYS A 61 0.69 -1.88 -12.66
C LYS A 61 1.10 -1.89 -14.11
N ILE A 62 1.60 -0.75 -14.61
CA ILE A 62 1.94 -0.58 -16.03
C ILE A 62 3.39 -1.00 -16.33
N VAL A 63 4.25 -0.98 -15.31
CA VAL A 63 5.69 -1.30 -15.42
C VAL A 63 6.01 -2.48 -14.50
N GLU A 64 6.80 -3.44 -15.01
CA GLU A 64 7.08 -4.73 -14.37
C GLU A 64 8.18 -4.70 -13.29
N THR A 65 9.02 -3.67 -13.23
CA THR A 65 10.25 -3.71 -12.42
C THR A 65 10.53 -2.41 -11.68
N GLY A 66 10.54 -2.52 -10.34
CA GLY A 66 11.46 -1.87 -9.37
C GLY A 66 11.65 -0.35 -9.38
N SER A 67 10.99 0.35 -10.29
CA SER A 67 10.97 1.79 -10.37
C SER A 67 9.55 2.19 -10.05
N ASP A 68 9.37 3.02 -9.02
CA ASP A 68 8.16 3.81 -8.80
C ASP A 68 8.05 4.86 -9.92
N SER A 69 8.00 4.36 -11.16
CA SER A 69 7.80 5.11 -12.37
C SER A 69 6.32 5.45 -12.42
N ASP A 70 5.93 6.44 -11.63
CA ASP A 70 4.65 7.09 -11.82
C ASP A 70 4.54 7.45 -13.30
N LEU A 71 3.36 7.22 -13.91
CA LEU A 71 3.09 7.63 -15.29
C LEU A 71 3.39 9.13 -15.51
N GLY A 72 3.52 9.91 -14.43
CA GLY A 72 3.80 11.34 -14.45
C GLY A 72 2.70 12.07 -15.20
N VAL A 73 1.46 11.61 -15.02
CA VAL A 73 0.24 12.18 -15.57
C VAL A 73 -0.60 12.62 -14.38
N ASP A 74 -0.67 13.93 -14.19
CA ASP A 74 -1.44 14.53 -13.13
C ASP A 74 -2.83 14.96 -13.65
N GLU A 75 -3.67 15.47 -12.74
CA GLU A 75 -4.98 15.97 -13.12
C GLU A 75 -4.90 17.18 -14.04
N SER A 76 -3.84 17.99 -13.96
CA SER A 76 -3.68 19.18 -14.79
C SER A 76 -3.44 18.81 -16.25
N LEU A 77 -2.60 17.81 -16.50
CA LEU A 77 -2.33 17.28 -17.84
C LEU A 77 -3.57 16.64 -18.45
N ILE A 78 -4.38 15.93 -17.66
CA ILE A 78 -5.66 15.38 -18.13
C ILE A 78 -6.65 16.50 -18.49
N ILE A 79 -6.74 17.56 -17.69
CA ILE A 79 -7.62 18.71 -17.99
C ILE A 79 -7.20 19.38 -19.29
N LYS A 80 -5.89 19.60 -19.48
CA LYS A 80 -5.32 20.15 -20.72
C LYS A 80 -5.59 19.24 -21.92
N LEU A 81 -5.38 17.94 -21.77
CA LEU A 81 -5.67 16.94 -22.79
C LEU A 81 -7.15 16.92 -23.21
N LEU A 82 -8.08 16.98 -22.26
CA LEU A 82 -9.52 17.04 -22.55
C LEU A 82 -9.89 18.36 -23.25
N ALA A 83 -9.30 19.48 -22.82
CA ALA A 83 -9.47 20.78 -23.46
C ALA A 83 -8.99 20.76 -24.93
N GLU A 84 -7.79 20.24 -25.18
CA GLU A 84 -7.19 20.11 -26.52
C GLU A 84 -7.87 19.08 -27.42
N THR A 85 -8.47 18.04 -26.85
CA THR A 85 -9.16 16.98 -27.61
C THR A 85 -10.56 17.42 -28.03
N TYR A 86 -11.29 18.08 -27.13
CA TYR A 86 -12.68 18.50 -27.38
C TYR A 86 -12.83 19.95 -27.84
N GLY A 87 -11.73 20.69 -27.96
CA GLY A 87 -11.73 22.09 -28.41
C GLY A 87 -12.44 23.04 -27.43
N ILE A 88 -12.31 22.80 -26.13
CA ILE A 88 -12.94 23.60 -25.07
C ILE A 88 -11.89 24.24 -24.17
N THR A 89 -12.27 25.28 -23.44
CA THR A 89 -11.36 25.92 -22.47
C THR A 89 -11.16 25.06 -21.23
N GLU A 90 -9.94 25.06 -20.66
CA GLU A 90 -9.63 24.32 -19.42
C GLU A 90 -10.54 24.71 -18.25
N LYS A 91 -10.94 26.00 -18.19
CA LYS A 91 -11.88 26.50 -17.19
C LYS A 91 -13.22 25.75 -17.25
N ARG A 92 -13.75 25.53 -18.45
CA ARG A 92 -15.00 24.79 -18.65
C ARG A 92 -14.89 23.31 -18.25
N VAL A 93 -13.72 22.70 -18.46
CA VAL A 93 -13.44 21.33 -17.98
C VAL A 93 -13.44 21.29 -16.45
N LYS A 94 -12.77 22.25 -15.80
CA LYS A 94 -12.74 22.37 -14.32
C LYS A 94 -14.15 22.58 -13.75
N ASP A 95 -14.96 23.41 -14.39
CA ASP A 95 -16.35 23.65 -13.95
C ASP A 95 -17.20 22.39 -14.09
N LYS A 96 -17.11 21.66 -15.21
CA LYS A 96 -17.81 20.37 -15.37
C LYS A 96 -17.33 19.30 -14.38
N LYS A 97 -16.04 19.32 -14.00
CA LYS A 97 -15.50 18.44 -12.95
C LYS A 97 -16.19 18.69 -11.61
N LYS A 98 -16.41 19.95 -11.22
CA LYS A 98 -17.13 20.30 -9.99
C LYS A 98 -18.54 19.71 -9.96
N THR A 99 -19.24 19.73 -11.10
CA THR A 99 -20.59 19.13 -11.22
C THR A 99 -20.58 17.61 -11.28
N SER A 100 -19.61 17.00 -11.97
CA SER A 100 -19.58 15.54 -12.21
C SER A 100 -18.88 14.75 -11.10
N GLY A 101 -18.10 15.42 -10.23
CA GLY A 101 -17.33 14.84 -9.13
C GLY A 101 -16.03 14.12 -9.53
N ASP A 102 -15.93 13.62 -10.76
CA ASP A 102 -14.79 12.82 -11.26
C ASP A 102 -14.43 13.20 -12.70
N LEU A 103 -13.12 13.27 -13.00
CA LEU A 103 -12.61 13.55 -14.35
C LEU A 103 -13.02 12.48 -15.36
N GLY A 104 -13.13 11.21 -14.93
CA GLY A 104 -13.58 10.12 -15.80
C GLY A 104 -15.01 10.35 -16.32
N LYS A 105 -15.94 10.68 -15.41
CA LYS A 105 -17.33 11.02 -15.77
C LYS A 105 -17.43 12.33 -16.55
N THR A 106 -16.59 13.32 -16.21
CA THR A 106 -16.52 14.57 -16.98
C THR A 106 -16.14 14.33 -18.43
N ALA A 107 -15.17 13.45 -18.70
CA ALA A 107 -14.75 13.13 -20.06
C ALA A 107 -15.85 12.40 -20.86
N GLU A 108 -16.57 11.47 -20.23
CA GLU A 108 -17.71 10.79 -20.83
C GLU A 108 -18.82 11.80 -21.20
N ASN A 109 -19.19 12.68 -20.28
CA ASN A 109 -20.17 13.75 -20.54
C ASN A 109 -19.72 14.73 -21.62
N LEU A 110 -18.41 15.03 -21.68
CA LEU A 110 -17.83 15.89 -22.70
C LEU A 110 -17.91 15.26 -24.09
N ARG A 111 -17.65 13.96 -24.20
CA ARG A 111 -17.77 13.22 -25.46
C ARG A 111 -19.20 13.23 -25.98
N SER A 112 -20.19 13.01 -25.11
CA SER A 112 -21.61 13.05 -25.49
C SER A 112 -22.07 14.42 -25.98
N CYS A 113 -21.43 15.50 -25.51
CA CYS A 113 -21.70 16.87 -25.98
C CYS A 113 -20.86 17.29 -27.20
N SER A 114 -19.69 16.66 -27.41
CA SER A 114 -18.74 17.02 -28.46
C SER A 114 -18.97 16.12 -29.68
N SER A 115 -20.00 16.47 -30.45
CA SER A 115 -20.19 15.94 -31.79
C SER A 115 -19.23 16.64 -32.76
N GLN A 116 -17.93 16.46 -32.58
CA GLN A 116 -17.02 16.63 -33.71
C GLN A 116 -17.20 15.39 -34.59
N TYR A 117 -17.80 15.59 -35.77
CA TYR A 117 -17.93 14.58 -36.81
C TYR A 117 -16.55 14.01 -37.13
N VAL A 118 -16.26 12.79 -36.64
CA VAL A 118 -15.12 12.03 -37.15
C VAL A 118 -15.62 11.36 -38.42
N MET A 119 -15.14 11.82 -39.57
CA MET A 119 -15.54 11.35 -40.90
C MET A 119 -15.36 9.83 -41.09
N TYR A 120 -14.46 9.23 -40.28
CA TYR A 120 -14.25 7.79 -40.19
C TYR A 120 -14.31 7.34 -38.73
N LYS A 121 -15.10 6.29 -38.45
CA LYS A 121 -15.13 5.66 -37.13
C LYS A 121 -13.76 5.05 -36.83
N PRO A 122 -13.06 5.45 -35.75
CA PRO A 122 -11.76 4.88 -35.41
C PRO A 122 -11.90 3.39 -35.10
N GLN A 123 -10.81 2.64 -35.36
CA GLN A 123 -10.74 1.22 -35.02
C GLN A 123 -11.00 1.01 -33.52
N PRO A 124 -11.77 -0.04 -33.13
CA PRO A 124 -12.04 -0.33 -31.73
C PRO A 124 -10.76 -0.48 -30.92
N LEU A 125 -10.75 0.08 -29.70
CA LEU A 125 -9.62 -0.06 -28.79
C LEU A 125 -9.48 -1.49 -28.30
N THR A 126 -8.25 -1.99 -28.29
CA THR A 126 -7.87 -3.29 -27.74
C THR A 126 -7.11 -3.11 -26.43
N VAL A 127 -7.15 -4.12 -25.56
CA VAL A 127 -6.45 -4.11 -24.26
C VAL A 127 -4.95 -3.87 -24.45
N ALA A 128 -4.34 -4.56 -25.42
CA ALA A 128 -2.94 -4.39 -25.74
C ALA A 128 -2.59 -3.00 -26.25
N LYS A 129 -3.39 -2.42 -27.16
CA LYS A 129 -3.10 -1.05 -27.67
C LYS A 129 -3.09 -0.03 -26.54
N VAL A 130 -4.00 -0.16 -25.57
CA VAL A 130 -4.05 0.70 -24.38
C VAL A 130 -2.80 0.48 -23.52
N PHE A 131 -2.46 -0.78 -23.25
CA PHE A 131 -1.28 -1.13 -22.45
C PHE A 131 0.04 -0.65 -23.08
N ASP A 132 0.27 -0.94 -24.37
CA ASP A 132 1.47 -0.51 -25.11
C ASP A 132 1.60 1.02 -25.10
N THR A 133 0.48 1.74 -25.25
CA THR A 133 0.48 3.21 -25.18
C THR A 133 0.90 3.69 -23.79
N PHE A 134 0.42 3.04 -22.72
CA PHE A 134 0.81 3.39 -21.36
C PHE A 134 2.27 3.05 -21.05
N GLN A 135 2.80 1.95 -21.59
CA GLN A 135 4.23 1.65 -21.50
C GLN A 135 5.10 2.68 -22.21
N ILE A 136 4.66 3.18 -23.37
CA ILE A 136 5.35 4.27 -24.08
C ILE A 136 5.33 5.53 -23.21
N ILE A 137 4.18 5.89 -22.63
CA ILE A 137 4.03 7.07 -21.75
C ILE A 137 4.94 6.99 -20.53
N ALA A 138 5.04 5.83 -19.89
CA ALA A 138 5.90 5.60 -18.74
C ALA A 138 7.39 5.83 -19.06
N LYS A 139 7.82 5.56 -20.30
CA LYS A 139 9.20 5.80 -20.77
C LYS A 139 9.48 7.26 -21.12
N LEU A 140 8.46 8.11 -21.26
CA LEU A 140 8.65 9.52 -21.63
C LEU A 140 8.97 10.39 -20.40
N THR A 141 10.21 10.85 -20.32
CA THR A 141 10.70 11.78 -19.28
C THR A 141 11.36 13.03 -19.90
N GLY A 142 11.51 14.11 -19.12
CA GLY A 142 12.18 15.36 -19.53
C GLY A 142 11.25 16.55 -19.84
N LYS A 143 11.82 17.71 -20.17
CA LYS A 143 11.09 18.99 -20.29
C LYS A 143 9.96 19.00 -21.33
N ASP A 144 10.08 18.22 -22.41
CA ASP A 144 9.04 18.10 -23.45
C ASP A 144 8.11 16.90 -23.24
N SER A 145 8.25 16.17 -22.11
CA SER A 145 7.51 14.93 -21.92
C SER A 145 6.01 15.16 -21.87
N GLU A 146 5.53 16.24 -21.25
CA GLU A 146 4.09 16.51 -21.12
C GLU A 146 3.38 16.60 -22.47
N LYS A 147 3.94 17.39 -23.41
CA LYS A 147 3.36 17.55 -24.75
C LYS A 147 3.40 16.23 -25.54
N LYS A 148 4.48 15.45 -25.40
CA LYS A 148 4.60 14.12 -26.02
C LYS A 148 3.56 13.15 -25.44
N LYS A 149 3.37 13.14 -24.11
CA LYS A 149 2.35 12.32 -23.44
C LYS A 149 0.95 12.67 -23.92
N ILE A 150 0.60 13.97 -24.01
CA ILE A 150 -0.69 14.44 -24.56
C ILE A 150 -0.90 13.91 -25.98
N ASN A 151 0.11 14.03 -26.85
CA ASN A 151 0.02 13.55 -28.24
C ASN A 151 -0.13 12.03 -28.34
N CYS A 152 0.47 11.26 -27.41
CA CYS A 152 0.30 9.80 -27.36
C CYS A 152 -1.09 9.39 -26.86
N ILE A 153 -1.65 10.09 -25.86
CA ILE A 153 -2.94 9.73 -25.25
C ILE A 153 -4.13 10.18 -26.13
N LYS A 154 -4.00 11.29 -26.84
CA LYS A 154 -5.08 11.91 -27.64
C LYS A 154 -5.75 10.93 -28.62
N PRO A 155 -5.03 10.11 -29.42
CA PRO A 155 -5.64 9.10 -30.29
C PRO A 155 -6.45 8.04 -29.52
N VAL A 156 -6.01 7.66 -28.32
CA VAL A 156 -6.71 6.68 -27.47
C VAL A 156 -8.02 7.28 -26.96
N ILE A 157 -8.03 8.54 -26.53
CA ILE A 157 -9.28 9.22 -26.11
C ILE A 157 -10.25 9.39 -27.26
N ILE A 158 -9.77 9.74 -28.47
CA ILE A 158 -10.63 9.89 -29.66
C ILE A 158 -11.27 8.56 -30.06
N ALA A 159 -10.54 7.45 -29.91
CA ALA A 159 -11.04 6.11 -30.21
C ALA A 159 -11.93 5.52 -29.12
N ALA A 160 -11.84 6.02 -27.89
CA ALA A 160 -12.65 5.56 -26.76
C ALA A 160 -14.10 6.06 -26.84
N GLY A 161 -15.04 5.18 -26.46
CA GLY A 161 -16.46 5.51 -26.36
C GLY A 161 -17.07 5.05 -25.03
N GLY A 162 -18.05 5.81 -24.54
CA GLY A 162 -18.82 5.49 -23.33
C GLY A 162 -17.94 5.26 -22.10
N CYS A 163 -18.16 4.13 -21.43
CA CYS A 163 -17.46 3.78 -20.19
C CYS A 163 -15.94 3.59 -20.34
N GLN A 164 -15.42 3.40 -21.57
CA GLN A 164 -13.98 3.26 -21.81
C GLN A 164 -13.19 4.51 -21.37
N LEU A 165 -13.75 5.70 -21.58
CA LEU A 165 -13.09 6.97 -21.22
C LEU A 165 -12.88 7.10 -19.72
N LYS A 166 -13.87 6.70 -18.93
CA LYS A 166 -13.81 6.66 -17.46
C LYS A 166 -12.62 5.82 -17.01
N TYR A 167 -12.45 4.61 -17.57
CA TYR A 167 -11.38 3.69 -17.18
C TYR A 167 -10.00 4.09 -17.70
N ILE A 168 -9.90 4.66 -18.91
CA ILE A 168 -8.62 5.19 -19.44
C ILE A 168 -8.10 6.31 -18.54
N ILE A 169 -8.94 7.29 -18.18
CA ILE A 169 -8.53 8.38 -17.29
C ILE A 169 -8.18 7.86 -15.91
N TRP A 170 -8.94 6.87 -15.42
CA TRP A 170 -8.67 6.22 -14.14
C TRP A 170 -7.28 5.58 -14.10
N PHE A 171 -6.92 4.81 -15.12
CA PHE A 171 -5.59 4.20 -15.24
C PHE A 171 -4.48 5.24 -15.39
N LEU A 172 -4.70 6.30 -16.18
CA LEU A 172 -3.72 7.36 -16.38
C LEU A 172 -3.39 8.12 -15.10
N LEU A 173 -4.40 8.37 -14.26
CA LEU A 173 -4.21 9.04 -12.98
C LEU A 173 -3.65 8.12 -11.88
N GLN A 174 -3.58 6.81 -12.13
CA GLN A 174 -3.20 5.76 -11.15
C GLN A 174 -3.96 5.86 -9.81
N LYS A 175 -5.10 6.56 -9.77
CA LYS A 175 -5.87 6.76 -8.55
C LYS A 175 -6.73 5.53 -8.28
N SER A 176 -6.36 4.66 -7.35
CA SER A 176 -7.18 3.49 -7.01
C SER A 176 -8.57 3.92 -6.53
N LYS A 177 -9.63 3.64 -7.31
CA LYS A 177 -10.99 3.75 -6.78
C LYS A 177 -11.32 2.43 -6.10
N ARG A 178 -12.03 2.54 -4.97
CA ARG A 178 -12.47 1.46 -4.07
C ARG A 178 -13.44 0.49 -4.79
N ILE A 179 -12.96 -0.27 -5.78
CA ILE A 179 -13.75 -1.26 -6.53
C ILE A 179 -13.63 -2.65 -5.88
N GLY A 180 -12.87 -2.80 -4.77
CA GLY A 180 -12.57 -4.13 -4.18
C GLY A 180 -11.73 -5.02 -5.10
N PHE A 181 -11.22 -4.43 -6.18
CA PHE A 181 -10.50 -5.08 -7.25
C PHE A 181 -9.12 -4.44 -7.36
N GLY A 182 -8.10 -5.18 -6.95
CA GLY A 182 -6.71 -4.78 -7.01
C GLY A 182 -5.80 -5.99 -7.14
N ASP A 183 -4.50 -5.80 -6.93
CA ASP A 183 -3.47 -6.84 -7.10
C ASP A 183 -3.83 -8.18 -6.47
N GLN A 184 -4.25 -8.17 -5.21
CA GLN A 184 -4.55 -9.40 -4.48
C GLN A 184 -5.71 -10.18 -5.10
N THR A 185 -6.75 -9.47 -5.52
CA THR A 185 -7.93 -10.02 -6.21
C THR A 185 -7.52 -10.66 -7.55
N ILE A 186 -6.69 -9.97 -8.33
CA ILE A 186 -6.22 -10.47 -9.62
C ILE A 186 -5.30 -11.67 -9.48
N LEU A 187 -4.38 -11.67 -8.52
CA LEU A 187 -3.48 -12.80 -8.27
C LEU A 187 -4.26 -14.04 -7.82
N GLU A 188 -5.30 -13.85 -7.01
CA GLU A 188 -6.18 -14.94 -6.59
C GLU A 188 -6.99 -15.49 -7.77
N ALA A 189 -7.60 -14.60 -8.54
CA ALA A 189 -8.34 -14.97 -9.75
C ALA A 189 -7.46 -15.67 -10.78
N LEU A 190 -6.20 -15.26 -10.93
CA LEU A 190 -5.23 -15.86 -11.84
C LEU A 190 -4.86 -17.29 -11.40
N GLY A 191 -4.66 -17.50 -10.09
CA GLY A 191 -4.46 -18.85 -9.54
C GLY A 191 -5.66 -19.75 -9.79
N HIS A 192 -6.88 -19.25 -9.60
CA HIS A 192 -8.11 -20.00 -9.89
C HIS A 192 -8.25 -20.31 -11.39
N ALA A 193 -8.01 -19.32 -12.26
CA ALA A 193 -8.08 -19.49 -13.71
C ALA A 193 -7.06 -20.51 -14.23
N ALA A 194 -5.84 -20.51 -13.68
CA ALA A 194 -4.79 -21.46 -14.03
C ALA A 194 -5.18 -22.92 -13.74
N VAL A 195 -5.92 -23.18 -12.66
CA VAL A 195 -6.42 -24.53 -12.34
C VAL A 195 -7.43 -24.98 -13.39
N TYR A 196 -8.35 -24.10 -13.77
CA TYR A 196 -9.37 -24.40 -14.79
C TYR A 196 -8.80 -24.53 -16.21
N HIS A 197 -7.70 -23.85 -16.51
CA HIS A 197 -7.08 -23.91 -17.84
C HIS A 197 -6.57 -25.33 -18.17
N LYS A 198 -6.01 -26.04 -17.18
CA LYS A 198 -5.60 -27.45 -17.36
C LYS A 198 -6.70 -28.47 -17.04
N ASN A 199 -7.70 -28.11 -16.24
CA ASN A 199 -8.85 -28.96 -15.89
C ASN A 199 -10.17 -28.30 -16.30
N PRO A 200 -10.68 -28.58 -17.51
CA PRO A 200 -11.87 -27.90 -18.05
C PRO A 200 -13.17 -28.22 -17.29
N ASP A 201 -13.24 -29.38 -16.61
CA ASP A 201 -14.45 -29.80 -15.91
C ASP A 201 -14.64 -29.02 -14.59
N PRO A 202 -15.68 -28.17 -14.48
CA PRO A 202 -15.93 -27.36 -13.29
C PRO A 202 -16.17 -28.19 -12.02
N LYS A 203 -16.64 -29.44 -12.16
CA LYS A 203 -16.96 -30.32 -11.02
C LYS A 203 -15.73 -31.01 -10.45
N SER A 204 -14.63 -31.06 -11.19
CA SER A 204 -13.38 -31.71 -10.77
C SER A 204 -12.52 -30.82 -9.86
N VAL A 205 -12.81 -29.51 -9.81
CA VAL A 205 -11.97 -28.54 -9.11
C VAL A 205 -12.50 -28.25 -7.71
N ASP A 206 -11.87 -28.88 -6.72
CA ASP A 206 -12.14 -28.65 -5.29
C ASP A 206 -11.66 -27.25 -4.83
N SER A 207 -12.33 -26.71 -3.81
CA SER A 207 -12.01 -25.43 -3.16
C SER A 207 -10.56 -25.41 -2.63
N CYS A 208 -10.08 -26.54 -2.10
CA CYS A 208 -8.71 -26.67 -1.61
C CYS A 208 -7.65 -26.47 -2.72
N LEU A 209 -7.91 -26.95 -3.94
CA LEU A 209 -7.00 -26.78 -5.08
C LEU A 209 -6.91 -25.32 -5.51
N LYS A 210 -8.04 -24.61 -5.53
CA LYS A 210 -8.10 -23.17 -5.83
C LYS A 210 -7.28 -22.36 -4.84
N LEU A 211 -7.43 -22.65 -3.54
CA LEU A 211 -6.68 -21.97 -2.48
C LEU A 211 -5.17 -22.25 -2.56
N LYS A 212 -4.78 -23.50 -2.85
CA LYS A 212 -3.35 -23.84 -3.06
C LYS A 212 -2.76 -23.10 -4.26
N ALA A 213 -3.48 -23.07 -5.38
CA ALA A 213 -3.05 -22.41 -6.59
C ALA A 213 -2.90 -20.88 -6.40
N SER A 214 -3.86 -20.22 -5.76
CA SER A 214 -3.79 -18.79 -5.48
C SER A 214 -2.62 -18.44 -4.54
N ASN A 215 -2.36 -19.28 -3.53
CA ASN A 215 -1.20 -19.10 -2.65
C ASN A 215 0.14 -19.25 -3.38
N ILE A 216 0.26 -20.19 -4.31
CA ILE A 216 1.46 -20.35 -5.14
C ILE A 216 1.70 -19.10 -5.99
N VAL A 217 0.66 -18.59 -6.65
CA VAL A 217 0.75 -17.37 -7.48
C VAL A 217 1.13 -16.15 -6.64
N LYS A 218 0.46 -15.95 -5.49
CA LYS A 218 0.76 -14.85 -4.56
C LYS A 218 2.19 -14.93 -4.03
N ARG A 219 2.67 -16.12 -3.69
CA ARG A 219 4.06 -16.34 -3.24
C ARG A 219 5.06 -16.05 -4.35
N ALA A 220 4.79 -16.52 -5.57
CA ALA A 220 5.68 -16.33 -6.71
C ALA A 220 5.88 -14.85 -7.05
N ILE A 221 4.81 -14.05 -7.07
CA ILE A 221 4.91 -12.61 -7.35
C ILE A 221 5.58 -11.84 -6.20
N SER A 222 5.49 -12.36 -4.97
CA SER A 222 6.21 -11.80 -3.82
C SER A 222 7.72 -11.95 -3.99
N ILE A 223 8.16 -13.09 -4.54
CA ILE A 223 9.58 -13.43 -4.73
C ILE A 223 10.11 -12.80 -6.02
N CYS A 224 9.34 -12.85 -7.10
CA CYS A 224 9.70 -12.39 -8.42
C CYS A 224 8.52 -11.58 -8.99
N PRO A 225 8.49 -10.25 -8.80
CA PRO A 225 7.37 -9.38 -9.21
C PRO A 225 7.26 -9.15 -10.73
N VAL A 226 7.62 -10.14 -11.54
CA VAL A 226 7.58 -10.07 -13.01
C VAL A 226 6.37 -10.86 -13.53
N TYR A 227 5.28 -10.15 -13.83
CA TYR A 227 4.04 -10.75 -14.31
C TYR A 227 4.21 -11.49 -15.64
N SER A 228 4.99 -10.98 -16.59
CA SER A 228 5.28 -11.69 -17.86
C SER A 228 5.85 -13.09 -17.63
N LYS A 229 6.81 -13.24 -16.72
CA LYS A 229 7.41 -14.55 -16.40
C LYS A 229 6.37 -15.49 -15.79
N LEU A 230 5.63 -15.01 -14.79
CA LEU A 230 4.57 -15.77 -14.13
C LEU A 230 3.52 -16.27 -15.12
N ILE A 231 3.04 -15.40 -16.00
CA ILE A 231 1.98 -15.71 -16.97
C ILE A 231 2.48 -16.74 -17.99
N ASN A 232 3.70 -16.60 -18.50
CA ASN A 232 4.29 -17.56 -19.43
C ASN A 232 4.41 -18.96 -18.80
N VAL A 233 4.78 -19.05 -17.52
CA VAL A 233 4.83 -20.34 -16.80
C VAL A 233 3.43 -20.93 -16.63
N ILE A 234 2.42 -20.10 -16.31
CA ILE A 234 1.03 -20.56 -16.19
C ILE A 234 0.51 -21.12 -17.51
N LEU A 235 0.77 -20.44 -18.63
CA LEU A 235 0.29 -20.84 -19.95
C LEU A 235 0.97 -22.14 -20.44
N ASN A 236 2.28 -22.29 -20.22
CA ASN A 236 3.05 -23.43 -20.73
C ASN A 236 3.11 -24.61 -19.75
N GLY A 237 3.52 -24.35 -18.51
CA GLY A 237 3.77 -25.36 -17.47
C GLY A 237 2.59 -25.59 -16.53
N GLY A 238 1.72 -24.58 -16.34
CA GLY A 238 0.65 -24.59 -15.37
C GLY A 238 1.09 -24.11 -13.98
N VAL A 239 0.14 -24.02 -13.05
CA VAL A 239 0.36 -23.40 -11.73
C VAL A 239 1.40 -24.14 -10.87
N TRP A 240 1.55 -25.44 -11.05
CA TRP A 240 2.40 -26.29 -10.21
C TRP A 240 3.89 -26.19 -10.54
N GLU A 241 4.23 -25.68 -11.73
CA GLU A 241 5.63 -25.48 -12.16
C GLU A 241 6.18 -24.11 -11.75
N ILE A 242 5.30 -23.19 -11.30
CA ILE A 242 5.67 -21.84 -10.85
C ILE A 242 6.78 -21.86 -9.79
N PRO A 243 6.76 -22.71 -8.74
CA PRO A 243 7.83 -22.71 -7.73
C PRO A 243 9.21 -23.05 -8.28
N LYS A 244 9.30 -23.79 -9.39
CA LYS A 244 10.58 -24.15 -10.02
C LYS A 244 11.11 -23.04 -10.93
N GLU A 245 10.22 -22.44 -11.72
CA GLU A 245 10.59 -21.44 -12.74
C GLU A 245 10.63 -20.01 -12.18
N CYS A 246 9.80 -19.68 -11.19
CA CYS A 246 9.71 -18.35 -10.57
C CYS A 246 10.42 -18.30 -9.20
N GLY A 247 11.67 -18.77 -9.17
CA GLY A 247 12.55 -18.68 -7.99
C GLY A 247 13.22 -17.31 -7.80
N LEU A 248 13.93 -17.15 -6.69
CA LEU A 248 14.75 -15.97 -6.39
C LEU A 248 15.83 -15.82 -7.47
N THR A 249 15.81 -14.70 -8.20
CA THR A 249 16.75 -14.43 -9.28
C THR A 249 17.55 -13.18 -8.94
N VAL A 250 18.89 -13.26 -9.02
CA VAL A 250 19.77 -12.11 -8.78
C VAL A 250 19.43 -10.98 -9.77
N GLY A 251 19.27 -9.76 -9.27
CA GLY A 251 18.93 -8.58 -10.08
C GLY A 251 17.43 -8.28 -10.20
N VAL A 252 16.54 -9.14 -9.70
CA VAL A 252 15.10 -8.85 -9.59
C VAL A 252 14.79 -8.44 -8.13
N PRO A 253 14.26 -7.22 -7.89
CA PRO A 253 13.92 -6.80 -6.54
C PRO A 253 12.76 -7.62 -5.99
N VAL A 254 12.88 -8.08 -4.75
CA VAL A 254 11.83 -8.81 -4.03
C VAL A 254 10.86 -7.80 -3.40
N ASN A 255 9.55 -8.02 -3.57
CA ASN A 255 8.54 -7.14 -2.98
C ASN A 255 8.61 -7.17 -1.45
N GLY A 256 8.59 -5.99 -0.83
CA GLY A 256 8.49 -5.82 0.62
C GLY A 256 9.81 -5.72 1.40
N SER A 257 10.98 -5.94 0.80
CA SER A 257 12.27 -5.72 1.48
C SER A 257 12.69 -4.24 1.42
N LEU A 258 12.56 -3.61 0.24
CA LEU A 258 12.90 -2.20 0.02
C LEU A 258 11.81 -1.22 0.52
N GLU A 259 10.54 -1.51 0.24
CA GLU A 259 9.40 -0.63 0.61
C GLU A 259 9.17 -0.50 2.12
N ARG A 260 9.59 -1.50 2.91
CA ARG A 260 9.40 -1.52 4.37
C ARG A 260 10.61 -1.03 5.18
N ARG A 261 11.68 -0.55 4.53
CA ARG A 261 12.98 -0.29 5.18
C ARG A 261 13.42 -1.46 6.08
N CYS A 262 13.24 -2.69 5.61
CA CYS A 262 13.76 -3.85 6.34
C CYS A 262 15.30 -3.87 6.23
N GLU A 263 15.99 -4.28 7.30
CA GLU A 263 17.46 -4.27 7.39
C GLU A 263 18.16 -5.16 6.34
N GLY A 264 17.43 -6.09 5.70
CA GLY A 264 17.90 -6.93 4.62
C GLY A 264 16.96 -8.10 4.31
N LEU A 265 17.47 -9.08 3.55
CA LEU A 265 16.82 -10.36 3.27
C LEU A 265 17.60 -11.46 4.01
N ILE A 266 16.95 -12.22 4.88
CA ILE A 266 17.59 -13.36 5.56
C ILE A 266 17.29 -14.62 4.74
N ILE A 267 18.32 -15.24 4.20
CA ILE A 267 18.24 -16.54 3.51
C ILE A 267 18.68 -17.60 4.51
N LYS A 268 17.78 -18.53 4.85
CA LYS A 268 18.09 -19.69 5.70
C LYS A 268 18.03 -20.95 4.85
N ASP A 269 19.03 -21.82 5.04
CA ASP A 269 18.98 -23.18 4.54
C ASP A 269 17.90 -23.96 5.30
N PHE A 270 17.13 -24.80 4.59
CA PHE A 270 16.09 -25.64 5.20
C PHE A 270 16.69 -26.82 5.97
N ASP A 271 17.86 -27.29 5.55
CA ASP A 271 18.57 -28.42 6.16
C ASP A 271 19.70 -27.97 7.11
N GLY A 272 19.88 -26.66 7.28
CA GLY A 272 20.86 -26.10 8.21
C GLY A 272 20.51 -26.46 9.65
N LEU A 273 21.43 -27.10 10.36
CA LEU A 273 21.34 -27.30 11.81
C LEU A 273 21.18 -25.92 12.47
N TYR A 274 20.09 -25.76 13.22
CA TYR A 274 19.83 -24.55 14.00
C TYR A 274 20.83 -24.49 15.14
N GLU A 275 21.94 -23.77 14.94
CA GLU A 275 22.74 -23.24 16.04
C GLU A 275 22.09 -21.92 16.46
N PRO A 276 21.42 -21.85 17.62
CA PRO A 276 20.82 -20.60 18.07
C PRO A 276 21.91 -19.55 18.27
N ASP A 277 21.85 -18.47 17.48
CA ASP A 277 22.36 -17.19 17.93
C ASP A 277 21.66 -16.86 19.26
N ILE A 278 22.48 -16.60 20.28
CA ILE A 278 22.09 -16.45 21.69
C ILE A 278 21.01 -15.34 21.89
N ASP A 279 20.77 -14.50 20.88
CA ASP A 279 19.80 -13.39 20.89
C ASP A 279 18.33 -13.76 20.58
N TYR A 280 18.04 -15.02 20.21
CA TYR A 280 16.68 -15.49 19.93
C TYR A 280 16.01 -16.25 21.10
N ILE A 281 16.56 -16.13 22.31
CA ILE A 281 15.85 -16.54 23.52
C ILE A 281 14.86 -15.41 23.85
N GLU A 282 13.61 -15.76 24.18
CA GLU A 282 12.54 -14.87 24.68
C GLU A 282 12.90 -14.10 25.98
N GLY A 283 14.17 -13.97 26.34
CA GLY A 283 14.67 -13.63 27.67
C GLY A 283 15.27 -12.23 27.86
N VAL A 284 15.45 -11.40 26.81
CA VAL A 284 15.96 -10.02 27.01
C VAL A 284 15.15 -9.03 26.18
N ARG A 285 13.96 -8.70 26.67
CA ARG A 285 13.26 -7.47 26.29
C ARG A 285 13.27 -6.57 27.50
N ASP A 286 13.79 -5.37 27.31
CA ASP A 286 13.76 -4.35 28.33
C ASP A 286 12.31 -3.86 28.52
N SER A 287 11.83 -3.97 29.75
CA SER A 287 10.54 -3.41 30.17
C SER A 287 10.78 -2.03 30.77
N LEU A 288 10.08 -1.03 30.24
CA LEU A 288 10.11 0.34 30.74
C LEU A 288 8.77 0.70 31.34
N ASP A 289 8.81 1.45 32.43
CA ASP A 289 7.65 2.03 33.09
C ASP A 289 7.53 3.48 32.61
N LEU A 290 6.58 3.75 31.70
CA LEU A 290 6.47 5.05 31.02
C LEU A 290 5.12 5.72 31.30
N VAL A 291 5.10 7.05 31.32
CA VAL A 291 3.93 7.87 31.62
C VAL A 291 3.26 8.35 30.33
N PRO A 292 1.96 8.12 30.11
CA PRO A 292 1.24 8.70 28.99
C PRO A 292 0.93 10.18 29.28
N ILE A 293 1.53 11.10 28.51
CA ILE A 293 1.36 12.55 28.68
C ILE A 293 0.43 13.18 27.63
N ALA A 294 0.22 12.51 26.49
CA ALA A 294 -0.67 12.99 25.43
C ALA A 294 -1.22 11.83 24.58
N ALA A 295 -2.24 12.10 23.77
CA ALA A 295 -2.82 11.15 22.81
C ALA A 295 -3.06 11.77 21.43
N TYR A 296 -3.23 10.88 20.46
CA TYR A 296 -3.65 11.17 19.09
C TYR A 296 -4.89 10.34 18.76
N TYR A 297 -5.87 10.93 18.09
CA TYR A 297 -7.04 10.20 17.61
C TYR A 297 -6.64 9.19 16.53
N GLY A 298 -7.20 7.99 16.64
CA GLY A 298 -6.95 6.92 15.68
C GLY A 298 -7.80 7.04 14.42
N LYS A 299 -7.65 6.07 13.51
CA LYS A 299 -8.55 5.90 12.37
C LYS A 299 -9.96 5.47 12.76
N CYS A 300 -10.12 4.90 13.96
CA CYS A 300 -11.42 4.59 14.54
C CYS A 300 -12.02 5.86 15.12
N GLU A 301 -13.15 6.32 14.56
CA GLU A 301 -13.80 7.58 14.97
C GLU A 301 -14.05 7.60 16.49
N GLY A 302 -13.55 8.66 17.13
CA GLY A 302 -13.84 8.96 18.53
C GLY A 302 -12.99 8.25 19.59
N VAL A 303 -11.96 7.48 19.24
CA VAL A 303 -11.08 6.79 20.21
C VAL A 303 -9.61 7.16 20.01
N TYR A 304 -8.84 7.23 21.09
CA TYR A 304 -7.40 7.45 21.04
C TYR A 304 -6.70 6.24 20.37
N GLY A 305 -5.92 6.51 19.31
CA GLY A 305 -5.21 5.47 18.56
C GLY A 305 -3.75 5.31 18.94
N SER A 306 -3.15 6.32 19.55
CA SER A 306 -1.77 6.26 20.03
C SER A 306 -1.51 7.31 21.11
N PHE A 307 -0.48 7.07 21.92
CA PHE A 307 -0.14 7.84 23.10
C PHE A 307 1.31 8.31 23.02
N LEU A 308 1.58 9.55 23.42
CA LEU A 308 2.93 10.04 23.64
C LEU A 308 3.37 9.63 25.05
N MET A 309 4.41 8.82 25.13
CA MET A 309 4.95 8.31 26.38
C MET A 309 6.19 9.10 26.79
N ALA A 310 6.35 9.30 28.09
CA ALA A 310 7.46 10.00 28.70
C ALA A 310 8.14 9.19 29.80
N CYS A 311 9.44 9.40 29.98
CA CYS A 311 10.21 8.99 31.15
C CYS A 311 10.31 10.15 32.15
N TYR A 312 10.79 9.89 33.36
CA TYR A 312 10.88 10.90 34.41
C TYR A 312 12.32 11.27 34.73
N ASP A 313 12.70 12.51 34.45
CA ASP A 313 13.97 13.08 34.87
C ASP A 313 13.87 13.54 36.34
N ARG A 314 14.53 12.78 37.22
CA ARG A 314 14.53 13.03 38.66
C ARG A 314 15.35 14.25 39.05
N ALA A 315 16.35 14.63 38.24
CA ALA A 315 17.22 15.77 38.54
C ALA A 315 16.49 17.09 38.30
N ASN A 316 15.69 17.18 37.23
CA ASN A 316 14.96 18.40 36.86
C ASN A 316 13.47 18.36 37.22
N GLY A 317 12.94 17.21 37.64
CA GLY A 317 11.52 17.02 37.93
C GLY A 317 10.65 17.16 36.69
N LYS A 318 11.11 16.65 35.54
CA LYS A 318 10.47 16.81 34.23
C LYS A 318 10.11 15.48 33.60
N TYR A 319 9.03 15.47 32.81
CA TYR A 319 8.62 14.32 32.01
C TYR A 319 9.13 14.47 30.58
N GLU A 320 10.09 13.64 30.18
CA GLU A 320 10.76 13.73 28.89
C GLU A 320 10.17 12.72 27.90
N SER A 321 9.74 13.21 26.73
CA SER A 321 9.17 12.34 25.69
C SER A 321 10.19 11.33 25.15
N ILE A 322 9.79 10.05 25.04
CA ILE A 322 10.65 8.94 24.58
C ILE A 322 10.10 8.17 23.37
N CYS A 323 8.79 7.96 23.30
CA CYS A 323 8.20 7.23 22.18
C CYS A 323 6.70 7.50 21.99
N LYS A 324 6.23 7.25 20.77
CA LYS A 324 4.80 7.14 20.44
C LYS A 324 4.36 5.67 20.50
N LEU A 325 3.37 5.37 21.33
CA LEU A 325 2.86 4.03 21.57
C LEU A 325 1.47 3.85 20.96
N GLY A 326 1.34 2.97 19.97
CA GLY A 326 0.05 2.68 19.30
C GLY A 326 -0.22 1.19 19.10
N ILE A 327 0.61 0.30 19.65
CA ILE A 327 0.56 -1.14 19.45
C ILE A 327 0.62 -1.84 20.81
N GLY A 328 -0.10 -2.97 20.95
CA GLY A 328 -0.18 -3.76 22.18
C GLY A 328 -1.53 -3.66 22.89
N PHE A 329 -2.43 -2.80 22.41
CA PHE A 329 -3.79 -2.69 22.93
C PHE A 329 -4.77 -3.57 22.15
N THR A 330 -5.73 -4.17 22.87
CA THR A 330 -6.93 -4.75 22.27
C THR A 330 -7.99 -3.68 22.08
N GLU A 331 -8.91 -3.85 21.13
CA GLU A 331 -9.97 -2.85 20.89
C GLU A 331 -10.82 -2.53 22.14
N PRO A 332 -11.22 -3.50 22.99
CA PRO A 332 -11.94 -3.20 24.22
C PRO A 332 -11.11 -2.35 25.18
N LYS A 333 -9.79 -2.62 25.28
CA LYS A 333 -8.89 -1.91 26.17
C LYS A 333 -8.69 -0.45 25.75
N LEU A 334 -8.63 -0.17 24.44
CA LEU A 334 -8.56 1.21 23.94
C LEU A 334 -9.81 2.02 24.32
N LYS A 335 -11.00 1.42 24.25
CA LYS A 335 -12.24 2.08 24.67
C LYS A 335 -12.27 2.36 26.17
N GLU A 336 -11.81 1.40 26.99
CA GLU A 336 -11.68 1.57 28.44
C GLU A 336 -10.74 2.73 28.79
N ILE A 337 -9.53 2.74 28.19
CA ILE A 337 -8.54 3.81 28.39
C ILE A 337 -9.12 5.14 27.93
N HIS A 338 -9.80 5.19 26.78
CA HIS A 338 -10.41 6.43 26.29
C HIS A 338 -11.41 7.01 27.29
N SER A 339 -12.37 6.21 27.79
CA SER A 339 -13.32 6.68 28.80
C SER A 339 -12.66 7.10 30.11
N ARG A 340 -11.60 6.38 30.53
CA ARG A 340 -10.86 6.68 31.77
C ARG A 340 -10.05 7.97 31.68
N PHE A 341 -9.46 8.26 30.52
CA PHE A 341 -8.61 9.42 30.33
C PHE A 341 -9.37 10.70 29.97
N GLN A 342 -10.66 10.61 29.59
CA GLN A 342 -11.51 11.79 29.35
C GLN A 342 -11.57 12.74 30.55
N SER A 343 -11.59 12.23 31.79
CA SER A 343 -11.60 13.06 33.00
C SER A 343 -10.25 13.69 33.34
N LYS A 344 -9.19 13.27 32.65
CA LYS A 344 -7.80 13.68 32.88
C LYS A 344 -7.25 14.59 31.78
N VAL A 345 -8.11 15.01 30.85
CA VAL A 345 -7.74 15.87 29.73
C VAL A 345 -7.46 17.28 30.24
N ILE A 346 -6.32 17.82 29.82
CA ILE A 346 -5.93 19.21 30.04
C ILE A 346 -5.88 19.96 28.71
N THR A 347 -6.12 21.27 28.74
CA THR A 347 -6.17 22.09 27.52
C THR A 347 -4.79 22.38 26.94
N GLU A 348 -3.77 22.47 27.80
CA GLU A 348 -2.40 22.81 27.43
C GLU A 348 -1.41 21.89 28.17
N PRO A 349 -0.24 21.60 27.58
CA PRO A 349 0.78 20.79 28.21
C PRO A 349 1.30 21.48 29.48
N LYS A 350 1.58 20.70 30.52
CA LYS A 350 2.16 21.24 31.75
C LYS A 350 3.63 21.68 31.50
N PRO A 351 4.14 22.69 32.22
CA PRO A 351 5.52 23.20 32.04
C PRO A 351 6.64 22.20 32.35
N ASP A 352 6.32 21.14 33.08
CA ASP A 352 7.21 20.02 33.40
C ASP A 352 7.31 18.99 32.27
N TYR A 353 6.52 19.09 31.20
CA TYR A 353 6.60 18.19 30.05
C TYR A 353 7.63 18.70 29.03
N LEU A 354 8.68 17.91 28.81
CA LEU A 354 9.73 18.18 27.83
C LEU A 354 9.49 17.36 26.55
N TYR A 355 9.12 18.06 25.47
CA TYR A 355 8.85 17.47 24.17
C TYR A 355 9.18 18.45 23.05
N ASP A 356 9.41 17.94 21.84
CA ASP A 356 9.56 18.76 20.64
C ASP A 356 8.17 19.13 20.07
N ALA A 357 7.80 20.40 20.19
CA ALA A 357 6.52 20.92 19.70
C ALA A 357 6.41 21.02 18.17
N VAL A 358 7.53 20.97 17.44
CA VAL A 358 7.54 20.93 15.97
C VAL A 358 7.36 19.49 15.49
N ALA A 359 8.02 18.54 16.14
CA ALA A 359 7.93 17.12 15.78
C ALA A 359 6.62 16.47 16.23
N PHE A 360 6.07 16.90 17.37
CA PHE A 360 4.86 16.33 17.96
C PHE A 360 3.77 17.39 18.09
N ASN A 361 2.62 17.11 17.47
CA ASN A 361 1.40 17.89 17.65
C ASN A 361 0.26 16.96 18.14
N PRO A 362 0.21 16.64 19.44
CA PRO A 362 -0.84 15.78 20.00
C PRO A 362 -2.21 16.44 19.92
N ASP A 363 -3.25 15.62 19.75
CA ASP A 363 -4.63 16.11 19.71
C ASP A 363 -5.16 16.43 21.11
N VAL A 364 -4.68 15.70 22.12
CA VAL A 364 -5.16 15.76 23.50
C VAL A 364 -3.99 15.63 24.47
N TRP A 365 -3.94 16.48 25.48
CA TRP A 365 -2.97 16.43 26.57
C TRP A 365 -3.60 15.83 27.83
N PHE A 366 -2.79 15.14 28.64
CA PHE A 366 -3.25 14.52 29.89
C PHE A 366 -2.48 15.02 31.10
N GLU A 367 -3.14 15.00 32.24
CA GLU A 367 -2.48 15.05 33.54
C GLU A 367 -1.82 13.69 33.87
N THR A 368 -0.53 13.72 34.25
CA THR A 368 0.21 12.54 34.70
C THR A 368 -0.49 11.86 35.87
N SER A 369 -0.91 10.62 35.68
CA SER A 369 -1.76 9.93 36.65
C SER A 369 -1.55 8.42 36.73
N GLU A 370 -1.01 7.80 35.68
CA GLU A 370 -0.80 6.36 35.59
C GLU A 370 0.54 6.10 34.90
N VAL A 371 1.13 4.95 35.17
CA VAL A 371 2.35 4.47 34.51
C VAL A 371 2.02 3.18 33.77
N TRP A 372 2.58 3.00 32.57
CA TRP A 372 2.36 1.82 31.74
C TRP A 372 3.65 1.06 31.53
N VAL A 373 3.57 -0.27 31.62
CA VAL A 373 4.68 -1.17 31.30
C VAL A 373 4.74 -1.37 29.80
N VAL A 374 5.84 -0.93 29.20
CA VAL A 374 6.11 -0.95 27.77
C VAL A 374 7.35 -1.79 27.50
N ASN A 375 7.19 -2.82 26.68
CA ASN A 375 8.35 -3.58 26.21
C ASN A 375 8.98 -2.91 25.00
N VAL A 376 10.30 -2.81 25.01
CA VAL A 376 11.10 -2.26 23.90
C VAL A 376 12.12 -3.29 23.44
N ARG A 377 12.64 -3.11 22.22
CA ARG A 377 13.75 -3.93 21.70
C ARG A 377 15.12 -3.32 21.94
N GLY A 378 15.16 -2.12 22.50
CA GLY A 378 16.36 -1.31 22.65
C GLY A 378 16.08 0.14 22.28
N PHE A 379 17.15 0.92 22.15
CA PHE A 379 17.10 2.36 22.05
C PHE A 379 17.89 2.88 20.85
N THR A 380 17.49 4.04 20.35
CA THR A 380 18.14 4.73 19.23
C THR A 380 18.29 6.21 19.53
N ILE A 381 19.36 6.84 19.01
CA ILE A 381 19.54 8.29 19.12
C ILE A 381 18.49 8.99 18.25
N SER A 382 17.76 9.95 18.82
CA SER A 382 16.70 10.70 18.15
C SER A 382 16.93 12.21 18.27
N SER A 383 16.61 12.94 17.21
CA SER A 383 16.51 14.40 17.23
C SER A 383 15.19 14.92 17.80
N ASP A 384 14.16 14.08 17.76
CA ASP A 384 12.78 14.51 17.97
C ASP A 384 12.36 14.25 19.43
N TYR A 385 12.88 13.18 20.03
CA TYR A 385 12.60 12.82 21.41
C TYR A 385 13.62 13.44 22.37
N CYS A 386 13.14 13.84 23.55
CA CYS A 386 13.94 14.58 24.53
C CYS A 386 14.49 13.72 25.68
N ALA A 387 14.07 12.46 25.78
CA ALA A 387 14.53 11.56 26.84
C ALA A 387 16.07 11.44 26.87
N ALA A 388 16.67 11.68 28.04
CA ALA A 388 18.11 11.59 28.26
C ALA A 388 18.96 12.49 27.33
N ILE A 389 18.39 13.62 26.89
CA ILE A 389 19.10 14.58 26.03
C ILE A 389 20.37 15.07 26.72
N GLY A 390 21.50 15.08 25.99
CA GLY A 390 22.79 15.49 26.54
C GLY A 390 23.53 14.40 27.35
N MET A 391 22.87 13.30 27.75
CA MET A 391 23.52 12.25 28.56
C MET A 391 24.33 11.25 27.72
N VAL A 392 23.88 10.98 26.49
CA VAL A 392 24.58 10.12 25.52
C VAL A 392 25.21 10.94 24.41
N LYS A 393 24.46 11.92 23.88
CA LYS A 393 24.92 12.83 22.84
C LYS A 393 24.44 14.25 23.17
N HIS A 394 25.32 15.23 22.99
CA HIS A 394 25.15 16.60 23.47
C HIS A 394 23.85 17.29 22.98
N ASP A 395 23.37 16.99 21.78
CA ASP A 395 22.25 17.66 21.12
C ASP A 395 21.06 16.74 20.79
N LYS A 396 21.09 15.48 21.24
CA LYS A 396 20.09 14.47 20.87
C LYS A 396 19.64 13.64 22.07
N GLY A 397 18.35 13.35 22.12
CA GLY A 397 17.78 12.40 23.07
C GLY A 397 17.77 10.97 22.55
N LEU A 398 17.09 10.11 23.28
CA LEU A 398 16.91 8.70 22.99
C LEU A 398 15.45 8.39 22.68
N SER A 399 15.24 7.43 21.78
CA SER A 399 13.92 6.91 21.44
C SER A 399 13.88 5.40 21.61
N ALA A 400 12.79 4.91 22.18
CA ALA A 400 12.53 3.48 22.32
C ALA A 400 12.14 2.85 20.97
N ARG A 401 12.82 1.75 20.61
CA ARG A 401 12.59 1.01 19.37
C ARG A 401 11.53 -0.08 19.58
N PHE A 402 10.52 -0.07 18.71
CA PHE A 402 9.39 -1.00 18.73
C PHE A 402 8.66 -1.10 20.09
N PRO A 403 8.21 0.04 20.66
CA PRO A 403 7.50 0.04 21.93
C PRO A 403 6.16 -0.70 21.80
N ARG A 404 5.86 -1.57 22.76
CA ARG A 404 4.60 -2.32 22.83
C ARG A 404 4.02 -2.27 24.23
N PHE A 405 2.74 -1.90 24.32
CA PHE A 405 2.00 -1.94 25.57
C PHE A 405 1.88 -3.38 26.06
N ILE A 406 2.15 -3.59 27.35
CA ILE A 406 1.96 -4.88 28.02
C ILE A 406 0.81 -4.80 29.00
N ARG A 407 0.90 -3.87 29.97
CA ARG A 407 -0.09 -3.70 31.04
C ARG A 407 0.06 -2.33 31.70
N GLU A 408 -0.93 -1.93 32.49
CA GLU A 408 -0.75 -0.86 33.47
C GLU A 408 0.26 -1.27 34.55
N GLY A 409 1.11 -0.33 34.92
CA GLY A 409 2.08 -0.44 35.99
C GLY A 409 1.49 -0.03 37.33
N ASP A 410 2.11 -0.50 38.40
CA ASP A 410 1.66 -0.29 39.78
C ASP A 410 2.39 0.88 40.46
N LYS A 411 3.09 1.70 39.66
CA LYS A 411 3.95 2.80 40.10
C LYS A 411 3.27 4.15 39.89
N ASP A 412 3.64 5.10 40.73
CA ASP A 412 3.27 6.50 40.54
C ASP A 412 4.12 7.15 39.42
N PRO A 413 3.63 8.20 38.74
CA PRO A 413 4.33 8.85 37.62
C PRO A 413 5.77 9.32 37.93
N ASP A 414 6.03 9.77 39.15
CA ASP A 414 7.37 10.19 39.63
C ASP A 414 8.33 9.00 39.88
N GLN A 415 7.79 7.78 39.93
CA GLN A 415 8.53 6.51 40.03
C GLN A 415 8.72 5.80 38.68
N ALA A 416 8.29 6.43 37.57
CA ALA A 416 8.54 5.93 36.22
C ALA A 416 10.05 5.74 35.95
N THR A 417 10.36 4.99 34.89
CA THR A 417 11.75 4.78 34.46
C THR A 417 12.42 6.14 34.24
N SER A 418 13.62 6.31 34.81
CA SER A 418 14.31 7.59 34.75
C SER A 418 15.16 7.74 33.50
N SER A 419 15.44 8.99 33.14
CA SER A 419 16.29 9.32 31.98
C SER A 419 17.71 8.77 32.13
N GLU A 420 18.25 8.72 33.35
CA GLU A 420 19.55 8.10 33.64
C GLU A 420 19.52 6.59 33.38
N GLN A 421 18.45 5.91 33.82
CA GLN A 421 18.28 4.47 33.57
C GLN A 421 18.23 4.17 32.07
N ILE A 422 17.50 4.98 31.30
CA ILE A 422 17.44 4.83 29.84
C ILE A 422 18.82 5.05 29.20
N ALA A 423 19.60 6.01 29.68
CA ALA A 423 20.96 6.26 29.19
C ALA A 423 21.92 5.12 29.52
N GLU A 424 21.80 4.50 30.71
CA GLU A 424 22.55 3.31 31.11
C GLU A 424 22.21 2.11 30.22
N MET A 425 20.92 1.82 30.04
CA MET A 425 20.45 0.72 29.19
C MET A 425 20.91 0.89 27.73
N TYR A 426 20.92 2.12 27.21
CA TYR A 426 21.47 2.40 25.88
C TYR A 426 22.98 2.10 25.79
N LYS A 427 23.76 2.44 26.82
CA LYS A 427 25.21 2.16 26.85
C LYS A 427 25.49 0.66 26.92
N GLU A 428 24.70 -0.07 27.71
CA GLU A 428 24.78 -1.54 27.81
C GLU A 428 24.43 -2.23 26.50
N GLN A 429 23.55 -1.64 25.68
CA GLN A 429 23.20 -2.17 24.37
C GLN A 429 24.39 -2.15 23.38
N PHE A 430 25.40 -1.28 23.58
CA PHE A 430 26.55 -1.16 22.69
C PHE A 430 27.90 -1.25 23.44
N PRO A 431 28.28 -2.42 24.00
CA PRO A 431 29.51 -2.55 24.80
C PRO A 431 30.84 -2.35 24.05
N LYS A 432 30.84 -2.13 22.72
CA LYS A 432 32.03 -2.24 21.86
C LYS A 432 32.26 -1.08 20.89
N LEU A 433 32.07 0.18 21.31
CA LEU A 433 32.47 1.35 20.49
C LEU A 433 33.33 2.39 21.22
N THR A 434 33.77 2.09 22.45
CA THR A 434 34.72 2.92 23.19
C THR A 434 35.80 2.04 23.82
N GLN A 435 36.72 1.57 22.98
CA GLN A 435 38.14 1.41 23.31
C GLN A 435 38.96 1.91 22.12
#